data_AF-A0A059WSA9-F1
#
_entry.id   AF-A0A059WSA9-F1
#
_cell.length_a   1.000
_cell.length_b   1.000
_cell.length_c   1.000
_cell.angle_alpha   90.00
_cell.angle_beta   90.00
_cell.angle_gamma   90.00
#
_symmetry.space_group_name_H-M   'P 1'
#
loop_
_entity.id
_entity.type
_entity.pdbx_description
1 polymer ?
#
loop_
_entity_poly.entity_id
_entity_poly.type
_entity_poly.pdbx_seq_one_letter_code
_entity_poly.pdbx_strand_id
1 'polypeptide(L)'
;TKVNLVQEFSNSRDITPMVFELKADGYTALNDAIYKAAEDLTNRPEKRRAIIVLSDGADNKSGKSSDKALKSALAVNATIYTVDMTSPDEQGRTRMQNQGALKNFAEKSGGRFVAAPGGVALREAFKNIVSEIGTQYTIGYQPTNLTKDGKWRALELQVAKPNLKIRTRKGYHAPKN
;
A
#
# COMPACT_ATOMS: atom_id res chain seq x y z
N THR A 1 7.17 5.24 17.42
CA THR A 1 5.83 4.81 17.88
C THR A 1 5.75 3.30 17.86
N LYS A 2 5.02 2.66 18.79
CA LYS A 2 4.97 1.19 18.86
C LYS A 2 3.88 0.68 17.90
N VAL A 3 4.31 0.11 16.77
CA VAL A 3 3.44 -0.66 15.88
C VAL A 3 3.28 -2.05 16.50
N ASN A 4 2.05 -2.50 16.71
CA ASN A 4 1.76 -3.81 17.28
C ASN A 4 1.39 -4.79 16.16
N LEU A 5 2.07 -5.93 16.11
CA LEU A 5 1.71 -7.04 15.25
C LEU A 5 0.68 -7.91 15.97
N VAL A 6 -0.51 -8.07 15.38
CA VAL A 6 -1.62 -8.83 15.97
C VAL A 6 -1.54 -10.32 15.62
N GLN A 7 -1.00 -10.64 14.43
CA GLN A 7 -0.90 -12.00 13.93
C GLN A 7 0.29 -12.11 12.98
N GLU A 8 1.06 -13.19 13.12
CA GLU A 8 2.11 -13.57 12.17
C GLU A 8 1.54 -14.08 10.85
N PHE A 9 2.36 -14.12 9.80
CA PHE A 9 1.96 -14.78 8.55
C PHE A 9 1.55 -16.23 8.82
N SER A 10 0.43 -16.65 8.23
CA SER A 10 -0.07 -18.01 8.36
C SER A 10 -0.64 -18.50 7.03
N ASN A 11 -0.70 -19.82 6.88
CA ASN A 11 -1.38 -20.46 5.76
C ASN A 11 -2.90 -20.61 6.00
N SER A 12 -3.40 -20.14 7.16
CA SER A 12 -4.84 -20.11 7.41
C SER A 12 -5.50 -19.08 6.51
N ARG A 13 -6.69 -19.42 6.01
CA ARG A 13 -7.52 -18.47 5.27
C ARG A 13 -8.10 -17.38 6.19
N ASP A 14 -8.21 -17.68 7.48
CA ASP A 14 -8.86 -16.83 8.46
C ASP A 14 -7.84 -15.99 9.23
N ILE A 15 -8.19 -14.73 9.44
CA ILE A 15 -7.51 -13.84 10.38
C ILE A 15 -8.05 -14.09 11.79
N THR A 16 -7.22 -13.83 12.79
CA THR A 16 -7.65 -13.94 14.20
C THR A 16 -8.87 -13.06 14.47
N PRO A 17 -9.88 -13.55 15.23
CA PRO A 17 -11.05 -12.75 15.59
C PRO A 17 -10.69 -11.41 16.25
N MET A 18 -9.54 -11.34 16.93
CA MET A 18 -9.01 -10.13 17.56
C MET A 18 -8.91 -8.94 16.60
N VAL A 19 -8.71 -9.17 15.30
CA VAL A 19 -8.67 -8.08 14.30
C VAL A 19 -9.99 -7.32 14.24
N PHE A 20 -11.13 -7.99 14.46
CA PHE A 20 -12.45 -7.35 14.45
C PHE A 20 -12.78 -6.59 15.74
N GLU A 21 -12.02 -6.83 16.82
CA GLU A 21 -12.18 -6.17 18.11
C GLU A 21 -11.28 -4.93 18.25
N LEU A 22 -10.38 -4.70 17.28
CA LEU A 22 -9.50 -3.54 17.27
C LEU A 22 -10.31 -2.25 17.22
N LYS A 23 -10.12 -1.40 18.24
CA LYS A 23 -10.63 -0.04 18.27
C LYS A 23 -9.49 0.92 17.94
N ALA A 24 -9.77 1.86 17.04
CA ALA A 24 -8.88 2.99 16.84
C ALA A 24 -8.86 3.82 18.13
N ASP A 25 -7.67 4.11 18.65
CA ASP A 25 -7.47 4.94 19.83
C ASP A 25 -6.28 5.89 19.65
N GLY A 26 -6.48 7.15 20.00
CA GLY A 26 -5.45 8.19 20.03
C GLY A 26 -4.87 8.56 18.65
N TYR A 27 -3.58 8.28 18.47
CA TYR A 27 -2.75 8.80 17.37
C TYR A 27 -2.58 7.77 16.24
N THR A 28 -2.39 8.26 15.01
CA THR A 28 -2.18 7.44 13.82
C THR A 28 -0.71 7.48 13.40
N ALA A 29 -0.06 6.31 13.43
CA ALA A 29 1.30 6.10 12.96
C ALA A 29 1.31 5.26 11.68
N LEU A 30 0.62 5.78 10.65
CA LEU A 30 0.40 5.13 9.37
C LEU A 30 1.72 4.80 8.66
N ASN A 31 2.65 5.76 8.62
CA ASN A 31 3.93 5.59 7.93
C ASN A 31 4.80 4.54 8.64
N ASP A 32 4.83 4.53 9.97
CA ASP A 32 5.54 3.51 10.75
C ASP A 32 4.95 2.11 10.49
N ALA A 33 3.62 1.99 10.40
CA ALA A 33 2.95 0.71 10.14
C ALA A 33 3.26 0.17 8.73
N ILE A 34 3.21 1.01 7.69
CA ILE A 34 3.58 0.61 6.32
C ILE A 34 5.06 0.23 6.26
N TYR A 35 5.94 1.00 6.90
CA TYR A 35 7.36 0.69 6.96
C TYR A 35 7.60 -0.69 7.62
N LYS A 36 6.92 -0.96 8.75
CA LYS A 36 7.04 -2.24 9.46
C LYS A 36 6.51 -3.41 8.63
N ALA A 37 5.35 -3.25 7.99
CA ALA A 37 4.82 -4.28 7.08
C ALA A 37 5.78 -4.59 5.93
N ALA A 38 6.44 -3.57 5.35
CA ALA A 38 7.45 -3.77 4.31
C ALA A 38 8.70 -4.50 4.85
N GLU A 39 9.14 -4.20 6.07
CA GLU A 39 10.23 -4.90 6.75
C GLU A 39 9.90 -6.39 6.95
N ASP A 40 8.70 -6.69 7.45
CA ASP A 40 8.24 -8.07 7.69
C ASP A 40 8.12 -8.88 6.38
N LEU A 41 7.79 -8.20 5.28
CA LEU A 41 7.75 -8.80 3.93
C LEU A 41 9.14 -9.05 3.32
N THR A 42 10.21 -8.44 3.85
CA THR A 42 11.56 -8.52 3.24
C THR A 42 12.04 -9.98 3.13
N ASN A 43 11.89 -10.74 4.21
CA ASN A 43 12.41 -12.11 4.34
C ASN A 43 11.43 -13.19 3.85
N ARG A 44 10.30 -12.77 3.27
CA ARG A 44 9.26 -13.70 2.79
C ARG A 44 9.65 -14.32 1.44
N PRO A 45 9.53 -15.64 1.24
CA PRO A 45 9.83 -16.28 -0.05
C PRO A 45 8.80 -15.92 -1.13
N GLU A 46 7.60 -15.49 -0.75
CA GLU A 46 6.53 -15.14 -1.69
C GLU A 46 6.92 -13.90 -2.52
N LYS A 47 6.81 -14.03 -3.84
CA LYS A 47 7.17 -12.96 -4.80
C LYS A 47 6.07 -11.92 -4.98
N ARG A 48 4.81 -12.31 -4.79
CA ARG A 48 3.65 -11.40 -4.84
C ARG A 48 3.36 -10.93 -3.43
N ARG A 49 3.55 -9.63 -3.20
CA ARG A 49 3.43 -9.02 -1.87
C ARG A 49 2.44 -7.88 -1.97
N ALA A 50 1.51 -7.81 -1.03
CA ALA A 50 0.52 -6.75 -0.96
C ALA A 50 0.41 -6.24 0.48
N ILE A 51 0.22 -4.94 0.62
CA ILE A 51 -0.11 -4.29 1.89
C ILE A 51 -1.48 -3.66 1.71
N ILE A 52 -2.45 -4.02 2.56
CA ILE A 52 -3.79 -3.42 2.56
C ILE A 52 -3.86 -2.49 3.77
N VAL A 53 -4.05 -1.21 3.52
CA VAL A 53 -4.12 -0.15 4.53
C VAL A 53 -5.57 0.26 4.72
N LEU A 54 -6.05 0.18 5.95
CA LEU A 54 -7.36 0.71 6.37
C LEU A 54 -7.08 1.87 7.31
N SER A 55 -7.37 3.09 6.87
CA SER A 55 -7.07 4.32 7.62
C SER A 55 -7.84 5.49 7.05
N ASP A 56 -8.01 6.55 7.82
CA ASP A 56 -8.44 7.88 7.38
C ASP A 56 -7.35 8.62 6.58
N GLY A 57 -6.10 8.14 6.63
CA GLY A 57 -4.94 8.73 5.96
C GLY A 57 -4.21 9.80 6.78
N ALA A 58 -4.67 10.07 8.01
CA ALA A 58 -3.97 10.96 8.92
C ALA A 58 -2.69 10.28 9.42
N ASP A 59 -1.59 11.01 9.50
CA ASP A 59 -0.37 10.57 10.16
C ASP A 59 0.13 11.69 11.07
N ASN A 60 0.13 11.44 12.38
CA ASN A 60 0.41 12.48 13.38
C ASN A 60 1.44 12.04 14.43
N LYS A 61 1.94 10.79 14.36
CA LYS A 61 2.90 10.26 15.33
C LYS A 61 3.95 9.32 14.73
N SER A 62 4.06 9.20 13.42
CA SER A 62 5.11 8.35 12.85
C SER A 62 6.49 8.95 13.03
N GLY A 63 7.48 8.08 13.30
CA GLY A 63 8.89 8.45 13.21
C GLY A 63 9.46 8.33 11.80
N LYS A 64 8.77 7.61 10.89
CA LYS A 64 9.12 7.51 9.47
C LYS A 64 8.29 8.49 8.65
N SER A 65 8.91 9.05 7.60
CA SER A 65 8.18 9.81 6.58
C SER A 65 7.40 8.88 5.64
N SER A 66 6.39 9.44 4.98
CA SER A 66 5.61 8.76 3.93
C SER A 66 6.50 8.26 2.80
N ASP A 67 7.47 9.07 2.35
CA ASP A 67 8.43 8.69 1.33
C ASP A 67 9.31 7.50 1.76
N LYS A 68 9.72 7.45 3.03
CA LYS A 68 10.52 6.34 3.55
C LYS A 68 9.68 5.06 3.60
N ALA A 69 8.44 5.14 4.06
CA ALA A 69 7.52 4.01 4.09
C ALA A 69 7.24 3.48 2.67
N LEU A 70 6.94 4.37 1.72
CA LEU A 70 6.71 4.02 0.33
C LEU A 70 7.95 3.39 -0.31
N LYS A 71 9.14 3.98 -0.10
CA LYS A 71 10.40 3.45 -0.62
C LYS A 71 10.67 2.04 -0.10
N SER A 72 10.42 1.78 1.18
CA SER A 72 10.56 0.44 1.76
C SER A 72 9.59 -0.55 1.11
N ALA A 73 8.31 -0.20 0.92
CA ALA A 73 7.34 -1.07 0.25
C ALA A 73 7.74 -1.36 -1.22
N LEU A 74 8.20 -0.35 -1.95
CA LEU A 74 8.68 -0.53 -3.34
C LEU A 74 9.92 -1.42 -3.42
N ALA A 75 10.85 -1.30 -2.46
CA ALA A 75 12.08 -2.10 -2.44
C ALA A 75 11.80 -3.61 -2.29
N VAL A 76 10.71 -3.96 -1.61
CA VAL A 76 10.26 -5.36 -1.45
C VAL A 76 9.25 -5.79 -2.50
N ASN A 77 9.01 -4.98 -3.56
CA ASN A 77 7.99 -5.21 -4.58
C ASN A 77 6.57 -5.39 -4.00
N ALA A 78 6.24 -4.71 -2.90
CA ALA A 78 4.90 -4.73 -2.34
C ALA A 78 3.99 -3.70 -3.03
N THR A 79 2.81 -4.15 -3.46
CA THR A 79 1.73 -3.27 -3.93
C THR A 79 0.88 -2.82 -2.74
N ILE A 80 0.61 -1.52 -2.63
CA ILE A 80 -0.19 -0.97 -1.52
C ILE A 80 -1.60 -0.70 -2.02
N TYR A 81 -2.58 -1.28 -1.36
CA TYR A 81 -4.00 -0.97 -1.51
C TYR A 81 -4.43 -0.13 -0.31
N THR A 82 -5.16 0.95 -0.54
CA THR A 82 -5.62 1.83 0.54
C THR A 82 -7.13 1.93 0.52
N VAL A 83 -7.74 1.76 1.69
CA VAL A 83 -9.18 1.89 1.91
C VAL A 83 -9.39 3.02 2.89
N ASP A 84 -10.05 4.07 2.41
CA ASP A 84 -10.38 5.25 3.21
C ASP A 84 -11.52 4.92 4.17
N MET A 85 -11.20 4.98 5.46
CA MET A 85 -12.12 4.74 6.58
C MET A 85 -12.62 6.05 7.21
N THR A 86 -12.36 7.20 6.58
CA THR A 86 -12.85 8.51 7.02
C THR A 86 -14.37 8.52 7.13
N SER A 87 -14.90 9.06 8.22
CA SER A 87 -16.36 9.19 8.40
C SER A 87 -16.99 9.97 7.24
N PRO A 88 -18.18 9.58 6.75
CA PRO A 88 -18.91 10.35 5.75
C PRO A 88 -19.12 11.81 6.14
N ASP A 89 -19.28 12.08 7.44
CA ASP A 89 -19.54 13.40 8.01
C ASP A 89 -18.30 14.30 8.02
N GLU A 90 -17.10 13.72 7.94
CA GLU A 90 -15.86 14.48 7.86
C GLU A 90 -15.69 15.02 6.44
N GLN A 91 -15.65 16.34 6.30
CA GLN A 91 -15.56 17.04 5.02
C GLN A 91 -14.49 18.13 5.06
N GLY A 92 -14.13 18.63 3.87
CA GLY A 92 -13.23 19.77 3.73
C GLY A 92 -11.76 19.41 3.53
N ARG A 93 -10.88 20.40 3.76
CA ARG A 93 -9.47 20.36 3.36
C ARG A 93 -8.67 19.23 4.05
N THR A 94 -8.97 18.96 5.31
CA THR A 94 -8.30 17.90 6.10
C THR A 94 -8.50 16.53 5.46
N ARG A 95 -9.75 16.18 5.14
CA ARG A 95 -10.06 14.92 4.44
C ARG A 95 -9.34 14.81 3.09
N MET A 96 -9.34 15.88 2.29
CA MET A 96 -8.64 15.87 1.00
C MET A 96 -7.14 15.63 1.16
N GLN A 97 -6.52 16.23 2.17
CA GLN A 97 -5.10 16.04 2.48
C GLN A 97 -4.79 14.61 2.91
N ASN A 98 -5.58 14.05 3.84
CA ASN A 98 -5.39 12.70 4.35
C ASN A 98 -5.62 11.64 3.25
N GLN A 99 -6.67 11.79 2.45
CA GLN A 99 -6.90 10.96 1.27
C GLN A 99 -5.76 11.09 0.25
N GLY A 100 -5.14 12.27 0.13
CA GLY A 100 -3.97 12.51 -0.71
C GLY A 100 -2.80 11.59 -0.35
N ALA A 101 -2.55 11.38 0.95
CA ALA A 101 -1.52 10.45 1.41
C ALA A 101 -1.84 9.01 1.00
N LEU A 102 -3.07 8.55 1.24
CA LEU A 102 -3.54 7.20 0.87
C LEU A 102 -3.48 6.96 -0.65
N LYS A 103 -3.88 7.95 -1.44
CA LYS A 103 -3.80 7.92 -2.91
C LYS A 103 -2.35 7.81 -3.37
N ASN A 104 -1.45 8.63 -2.80
CA ASN A 104 -0.04 8.61 -3.15
C ASN A 104 0.61 7.23 -2.92
N PHE A 105 0.30 6.56 -1.79
CA PHE A 105 0.78 5.20 -1.55
C PHE A 105 0.25 4.20 -2.58
N ALA A 106 -1.05 4.21 -2.84
CA ALA A 106 -1.66 3.30 -3.79
C ALA A 106 -1.14 3.51 -5.21
N GLU A 107 -1.14 4.75 -5.70
CA GLU A 107 -0.77 5.06 -7.08
C GLU A 107 0.71 4.82 -7.36
N LYS A 108 1.61 5.20 -6.45
CA LYS A 108 3.05 5.02 -6.67
C LYS A 108 3.49 3.56 -6.61
N SER A 109 2.81 2.74 -5.80
CA SER A 109 3.04 1.29 -5.72
C SER A 109 2.31 0.47 -6.79
N GLY A 110 1.40 1.09 -7.55
CA GLY A 110 0.61 0.43 -8.59
C GLY A 110 -0.65 -0.26 -8.09
N GLY A 111 -1.05 -0.02 -6.85
CA GLY A 111 -2.30 -0.54 -6.27
C GLY A 111 -3.48 0.40 -6.51
N ARG A 112 -4.46 0.32 -5.62
CA ARG A 112 -5.75 1.03 -5.75
C ARG A 112 -6.16 1.69 -4.45
N PHE A 113 -6.55 2.96 -4.55
CA PHE A 113 -7.27 3.68 -3.52
C PHE A 113 -8.77 3.39 -3.65
N VAL A 114 -9.43 3.14 -2.52
CA VAL A 114 -10.86 2.88 -2.43
C VAL A 114 -11.48 3.80 -1.39
N ALA A 115 -12.43 4.64 -1.82
CA ALA A 115 -13.26 5.40 -0.90
C ALA A 115 -14.44 4.53 -0.46
N ALA A 116 -14.36 3.90 0.71
CA ALA A 116 -15.40 3.01 1.22
C ALA A 116 -15.53 3.16 2.74
N PRO A 117 -16.47 4.01 3.23
CA PRO A 117 -16.57 4.37 4.65
C PRO A 117 -17.18 3.26 5.54
N GLY A 118 -16.83 1.99 5.33
CA GLY A 118 -17.27 0.86 6.14
C GLY A 118 -18.45 0.06 5.56
N GLY A 119 -19.01 -0.84 6.38
CA GLY A 119 -20.21 -1.62 6.06
C GLY A 119 -20.07 -2.53 4.83
N VAL A 120 -21.12 -2.58 4.00
CA VAL A 120 -21.16 -3.40 2.78
C VAL A 120 -20.10 -2.94 1.77
N ALA A 121 -19.91 -1.63 1.63
CA ALA A 121 -18.91 -1.06 0.71
C ALA A 121 -17.48 -1.52 1.04
N LEU A 122 -17.16 -1.66 2.33
CA LEU A 122 -15.86 -2.20 2.76
C LEU A 122 -15.70 -3.67 2.35
N ARG A 123 -16.73 -4.51 2.53
CA ARG A 123 -16.69 -5.92 2.12
C ARG A 123 -16.49 -6.06 0.61
N GLU A 124 -17.18 -5.25 -0.18
CA GLU A 124 -17.01 -5.21 -1.64
C GLU A 124 -15.62 -4.72 -2.04
N ALA A 125 -15.10 -3.69 -1.36
CA ALA A 125 -13.74 -3.20 -1.57
C ALA A 125 -12.70 -4.31 -1.40
N PHE A 126 -12.78 -5.05 -0.30
CA PHE A 126 -11.90 -6.19 -0.04
C PHE A 126 -12.04 -7.30 -1.07
N LYS A 127 -13.28 -7.70 -1.43
CA LYS A 127 -13.52 -8.71 -2.46
C LYS A 127 -12.84 -8.33 -3.78
N ASN A 128 -12.97 -7.06 -4.18
CA ASN A 128 -12.36 -6.54 -5.40
C ASN A 128 -10.82 -6.48 -5.30
N ILE A 129 -10.27 -6.10 -4.14
CA ILE A 129 -8.80 -6.09 -3.92
C ILE A 129 -8.25 -7.52 -4.01
N VAL A 130 -8.88 -8.50 -3.36
CA VAL A 130 -8.43 -9.91 -3.40
C VAL A 130 -8.48 -10.47 -4.81
N SER A 131 -9.56 -10.20 -5.56
CA SER A 131 -9.66 -10.59 -6.97
C SER A 131 -8.55 -9.98 -7.83
N GLU A 132 -8.18 -8.72 -7.56
CA GLU A 132 -7.12 -8.00 -8.27
C GLU A 132 -5.74 -8.57 -7.94
N ILE A 133 -5.45 -8.90 -6.67
CA ILE A 133 -4.20 -9.53 -6.24
C ILE A 133 -4.02 -10.91 -6.89
N GLY A 134 -5.11 -11.68 -7.04
CA GLY A 134 -5.08 -12.97 -7.72
C GLY A 134 -4.77 -12.85 -9.23
N THR A 135 -5.15 -11.74 -9.85
CA THR A 135 -5.15 -11.58 -11.32
C THR A 135 -4.13 -10.53 -11.78
N GLN A 136 -2.86 -10.74 -11.44
CA GLN A 136 -1.77 -9.83 -11.81
C GLN A 136 -0.86 -10.42 -12.90
N TYR A 137 -0.43 -9.55 -13.82
CA TYR A 137 0.63 -9.84 -14.78
C TYR A 137 1.98 -9.42 -14.20
N THR A 138 3.02 -10.22 -14.45
CA THR A 138 4.41 -9.86 -14.11
C THR A 138 5.18 -9.63 -15.41
N ILE A 139 5.69 -8.41 -15.58
CA ILE A 139 6.50 -8.02 -16.74
C ILE A 139 7.93 -7.78 -16.25
N GLY A 140 8.89 -8.49 -16.84
CA GLY A 140 10.31 -8.28 -16.63
C GLY A 140 10.89 -7.43 -17.75
N TYR A 141 11.81 -6.53 -17.40
CA TYR A 141 12.62 -5.80 -18.37
C TYR A 141 14.03 -5.60 -17.79
N GLN A 142 15.02 -5.49 -18.66
CA GLN A 142 16.39 -5.16 -18.27
C GLN A 142 16.63 -3.66 -18.50
N PRO A 143 16.98 -2.87 -17.48
CA PRO A 143 17.30 -1.47 -17.69
C PRO A 143 18.61 -1.33 -18.47
N THR A 144 18.64 -0.39 -19.43
CA THR A 144 19.85 -0.04 -20.17
C THR A 144 20.86 0.71 -19.29
N ASN A 145 20.39 1.47 -18.31
CA ASN A 145 21.22 2.11 -17.31
C ASN A 145 21.51 1.16 -16.14
N LEU A 146 22.77 0.77 -15.95
CA LEU A 146 23.21 -0.14 -14.89
C LEU A 146 23.83 0.58 -13.66
N THR A 147 23.82 1.92 -13.61
CA THR A 147 24.38 2.67 -12.47
C THR A 147 23.66 2.34 -11.17
N LYS A 148 24.41 2.15 -10.09
CA LYS A 148 23.89 1.86 -8.74
C LYS A 148 23.98 3.09 -7.84
N ASP A 149 23.25 4.14 -8.22
CA ASP A 149 23.33 5.46 -7.60
C ASP A 149 22.18 5.77 -6.60
N GLY A 150 21.27 4.82 -6.37
CA GLY A 150 20.11 5.04 -5.51
C GLY A 150 19.02 5.95 -6.10
N LYS A 151 19.19 6.47 -7.31
CA LYS A 151 18.28 7.46 -7.90
C LYS A 151 16.97 6.82 -8.34
N TRP A 152 15.91 7.65 -8.36
CA TRP A 152 14.60 7.25 -8.86
C TRP A 152 14.64 7.00 -10.37
N ARG A 153 14.01 5.92 -10.80
CA ARG A 153 13.83 5.55 -12.20
C ARG A 153 12.34 5.37 -12.46
N ALA A 154 11.77 6.26 -13.27
CA ALA A 154 10.37 6.21 -13.64
C ALA A 154 10.07 4.99 -14.52
N LEU A 155 8.86 4.46 -14.40
CA LEU A 155 8.33 3.39 -15.22
C LEU A 155 7.03 3.83 -15.85
N GLU A 156 6.92 3.61 -17.15
CA GLU A 156 5.70 3.78 -17.91
C GLU A 156 5.42 2.49 -18.69
N LEU A 157 4.20 1.99 -18.59
CA LEU A 157 3.73 0.85 -19.36
C LEU A 157 2.65 1.35 -20.31
N GLN A 158 2.83 1.08 -21.60
CA GLN A 158 1.85 1.36 -22.64
C GLN A 158 1.39 0.04 -23.26
N VAL A 159 0.11 -0.04 -23.61
CA VAL A 159 -0.49 -1.21 -24.26
C VAL A 159 -1.15 -0.77 -25.55
N ALA A 160 -1.10 -1.62 -26.58
CA ALA A 160 -1.66 -1.29 -27.89
C ALA A 160 -3.20 -1.20 -27.88
N LYS A 161 -3.86 -1.94 -26.97
CA LYS A 161 -5.32 -1.96 -26.87
C LYS A 161 -5.84 -0.65 -26.26
N PRO A 162 -6.74 0.09 -26.94
CA PRO A 162 -7.33 1.30 -26.38
C PRO A 162 -8.29 0.98 -25.23
N ASN A 163 -8.63 1.99 -24.43
CA ASN A 163 -9.62 1.93 -23.35
C ASN A 163 -9.30 0.96 -22.19
N LEU A 164 -8.02 0.69 -21.95
CA LEU A 164 -7.57 -0.04 -20.75
C LEU A 164 -7.04 0.91 -19.68
N LYS A 165 -7.42 0.64 -18.42
CA LYS A 165 -6.82 1.33 -17.26
C LYS A 165 -5.60 0.56 -16.78
N ILE A 166 -4.42 1.07 -17.12
CA ILE A 166 -3.15 0.49 -16.72
C ILE A 166 -2.82 0.93 -15.28
N ARG A 167 -2.52 -0.03 -14.41
CA ARG A 167 -1.94 0.23 -13.08
C ARG A 167 -0.63 -0.51 -12.96
N THR A 168 0.43 0.25 -12.70
CA THR A 168 1.77 -0.23 -12.46
C THR A 168 2.41 0.66 -11.41
N ARG A 169 3.43 0.15 -10.72
CA ARG A 169 4.29 1.01 -9.92
C ARG A 169 4.87 2.10 -10.83
N LYS A 170 4.98 3.33 -10.31
CA LYS A 170 5.44 4.49 -11.09
C LYS A 170 6.95 4.51 -11.32
N GLY A 171 7.68 3.62 -10.66
CA GLY A 171 9.12 3.54 -10.75
C GLY A 171 9.72 2.74 -9.61
N TYR A 172 11.04 2.82 -9.51
CA TYR A 172 11.82 2.21 -8.45
C TYR A 172 13.09 3.03 -8.19
N HIS A 173 13.71 2.83 -7.04
CA HIS A 173 15.06 3.35 -6.80
C HIS A 173 16.09 2.34 -7.30
N ALA A 174 17.11 2.82 -8.01
CA ALA A 174 18.28 2.01 -8.33
C ALA A 174 18.90 1.44 -7.04
N PRO A 175 19.54 0.26 -7.08
CA PRO A 175 20.37 -0.18 -5.96
C PRO A 175 21.41 0.88 -5.61
N LYS A 176 21.78 0.98 -4.33
CA LYS A 176 22.88 1.84 -3.88
C LYS A 176 23.98 0.93 -3.36
N ASN A 177 25.18 1.06 -3.92
CA ASN A 177 26.39 0.49 -3.34
C ASN A 177 26.94 1.43 -2.26
#